data_AF-A0A958A1L3-F1
#
_entry.id   AF-A0A958A1L3-F1
#
_cell.length_a   1.000
_cell.length_b   1.000
_cell.length_c   1.000
_cell.angle_alpha   90.00
_cell.angle_beta   90.00
_cell.angle_gamma   90.00
#
_symmetry.space_group_name_H-M   'P 1'
#
loop_
_entity.id
_entity.type
_entity.pdbx_description
1 polymer ?
#
loop_
_entity_poly.entity_id
_entity_poly.type
_entity_poly.pdbx_seq_one_letter_code
_entity_poly.pdbx_strand_id
1 'polypeptide(L)'
;MSMVKSATIQIVTDASLTDIEGNVYAQSESGSGFIIDESGLAVTNNHVVTGGRSWKVYINGDDRAHTARVVGVSECSDLAVIKIDGD
;
A
#
# COMPACT_ATOMS: atom_id res chain seq x y z
N MET A 1 -15.01 -15.78 11.47
CA MET A 1 -14.14 -15.45 10.31
C MET A 1 -14.41 -14.06 9.68
N SER A 2 -15.47 -13.31 10.06
CA SER A 2 -15.76 -12.03 9.39
C SER A 2 -14.88 -10.84 9.82
N MET A 3 -14.52 -10.73 11.11
CA MET A 3 -13.77 -9.56 11.61
C MET A 3 -12.38 -9.42 10.98
N VAL A 4 -11.64 -10.52 10.82
CA VAL A 4 -10.30 -10.49 10.19
C VAL A 4 -10.41 -10.10 8.71
N LYS A 5 -11.43 -10.61 8.02
CA LYS A 5 -11.64 -10.36 6.58
C LYS A 5 -11.89 -8.88 6.29
N SER A 6 -12.58 -8.17 7.18
CA SER A 6 -12.84 -6.73 7.07
C SER A 6 -11.62 -5.87 7.43
N ALA A 7 -10.68 -6.40 8.22
CA ALA A 7 -9.47 -5.68 8.61
C ALA A 7 -8.32 -5.81 7.60
N THR A 8 -8.32 -6.88 6.78
CA THR A 8 -7.29 -7.09 5.75
C THR A 8 -7.52 -6.25 4.52
N ILE A 9 -6.44 -5.70 3.97
CA ILE A 9 -6.43 -4.87 2.76
C ILE A 9 -5.45 -5.41 1.73
N GLN A 10 -5.71 -5.13 0.47
CA GLN A 10 -4.74 -5.29 -0.61
C GLN A 10 -4.16 -3.92 -0.95
N ILE A 11 -2.85 -3.88 -1.17
CA ILE A 11 -2.11 -2.68 -1.53
C ILE A 11 -1.51 -2.91 -2.90
N VAL A 12 -1.74 -1.99 -3.83
CA VAL A 12 -1.16 -1.99 -5.17
C VAL A 12 -0.31 -0.75 -5.32
N THR A 13 0.95 -0.97 -5.66
CA THR A 13 1.96 0.07 -5.78
C THR A 13 2.34 0.23 -7.23
N ASP A 14 2.12 1.42 -7.78
CA ASP A 14 2.52 1.76 -9.15
C ASP A 14 3.88 2.49 -9.11
N ALA A 15 4.88 1.92 -9.76
CA ALA A 15 6.23 2.47 -9.92
C ALA A 15 6.51 2.76 -11.41
N SER A 16 7.35 3.77 -11.66
CA SER A 16 7.85 4.05 -13.01
C SER A 16 9.37 3.91 -12.99
N LEU A 17 9.86 2.88 -13.66
CA LEU A 17 11.30 2.64 -13.83
C LEU A 17 11.77 3.31 -15.12
N THR A 18 12.92 3.95 -15.07
CA THR A 18 13.59 4.50 -16.25
C THR A 18 14.85 3.69 -16.50
N ASP A 19 14.97 3.12 -17.70
CA ASP A 19 16.18 2.40 -18.08
C ASP A 19 17.32 3.36 -18.47
N ILE A 20 18.49 2.80 -18.77
CA ILE A 20 19.68 3.56 -19.18
C ILE A 20 19.53 4.23 -20.56
N GLU A 21 18.55 3.82 -21.36
CA GLU A 21 18.22 4.39 -22.67
C GLU A 21 17.14 5.50 -22.56
N GLY A 22 16.59 5.72 -21.36
CA GLY A 22 15.58 6.72 -21.06
C GLY A 22 14.13 6.24 -21.27
N ASN A 23 13.90 4.96 -21.56
CA ASN A 23 12.54 4.41 -21.67
C ASN A 23 11.91 4.30 -20.28
N VAL A 24 10.63 4.67 -20.18
CA VAL A 24 9.86 4.58 -18.93
C VAL A 24 8.96 3.34 -18.97
N TYR A 25 9.14 2.45 -18.00
CA TYR A 25 8.31 1.27 -17.80
C TYR A 25 7.44 1.45 -16.57
N ALA A 26 6.14 1.20 -16.71
CA ALA A 26 5.25 1.04 -15.58
C ALA A 26 5.45 -0.36 -14.99
N GLN A 27 5.74 -0.42 -13.70
CA GLN A 27 5.77 -1.66 -12.93
C GLN A 27 4.75 -1.53 -11.81
N SER A 28 3.87 -2.52 -11.67
CA SER A 28 2.95 -2.60 -10.54
C SER A 28 3.35 -3.76 -9.66
N GLU A 29 3.47 -3.49 -8.36
CA GLU A 29 3.66 -4.49 -7.31
C GLU A 29 2.40 -4.57 -6.45
N SER A 30 2.12 -5.72 -5.84
CA SER A 30 0.97 -5.88 -4.97
C SER A 30 1.33 -6.63 -3.71
N GLY A 31 0.81 -6.18 -2.57
CA GLY A 31 0.99 -6.78 -1.27
C GLY A 31 -0.28 -6.74 -0.44
N SER A 32 -0.16 -7.15 0.81
CA SER A 32 -1.24 -7.15 1.79
C SER A 32 -0.90 -6.29 3.00
N GLY A 33 -1.93 -5.97 3.76
CA GLY A 33 -1.80 -5.28 5.04
C GLY A 33 -3.05 -5.44 5.87
N PHE A 34 -3.07 -4.75 7.00
CA PHE A 34 -4.26 -4.68 7.85
C PHE A 34 -4.40 -3.32 8.50
N ILE A 35 -5.65 -2.88 8.64
CA ILE A 35 -6.03 -1.65 9.32
C ILE A 35 -5.84 -1.86 10.83
N ILE A 36 -5.17 -0.90 11.48
CA ILE A 36 -4.85 -0.96 12.91
C ILE A 36 -5.69 -0.01 13.76
N ASP A 37 -6.32 1.01 13.15
CA ASP A 37 -7.25 1.90 13.85
C ASP A 37 -8.33 2.49 12.93
N GLU A 38 -9.37 3.06 13.54
CA GLU A 38 -10.50 3.70 12.86
C GLU A 38 -10.12 5.00 12.13
N SER A 39 -8.93 5.54 12.40
CA SER A 39 -8.45 6.70 11.68
C SER A 39 -8.01 6.32 10.25
N GLY A 40 -7.83 5.03 9.95
CA GLY A 40 -7.32 4.54 8.67
C GLY A 40 -5.80 4.34 8.66
N LEU A 41 -5.15 4.22 9.83
CA LEU A 41 -3.78 3.70 9.85
C LEU A 41 -3.78 2.21 9.54
N ALA A 42 -2.81 1.78 8.74
CA ALA A 42 -2.61 0.39 8.38
C ALA A 42 -1.12 0.02 8.38
N VAL A 43 -0.84 -1.27 8.60
CA VAL A 43 0.51 -1.83 8.58
C VAL A 43 0.67 -2.78 7.39
N THR A 44 1.83 -2.72 6.75
CA THR A 44 2.25 -3.60 5.66
C THR A 44 3.76 -3.81 5.72
N ASN A 45 4.34 -4.46 4.70
CA ASN A 45 5.78 -4.59 4.55
C ASN A 45 6.41 -3.37 3.89
N ASN A 46 7.65 -3.06 4.26
CA ASN A 46 8.40 -1.95 3.68
C ASN A 46 8.64 -2.17 2.17
N HIS A 47 8.96 -3.39 1.75
CA HIS A 47 9.18 -3.68 0.33
C HIS A 47 7.95 -3.39 -0.53
N VAL A 48 6.72 -3.60 -0.01
CA VAL A 48 5.46 -3.34 -0.74
C VAL A 48 5.31 -1.85 -1.08
N VAL A 49 5.80 -0.96 -0.21
CA VAL A 49 5.63 0.49 -0.40
C VAL A 49 6.85 1.17 -1.02
N THR A 50 8.01 0.50 -1.05
CA THR A 50 9.27 1.09 -1.52
C THR A 50 9.26 1.31 -3.03
N GLY A 51 9.78 2.46 -3.50
CA GLY A 51 9.89 2.77 -4.93
C GLY A 51 8.56 3.14 -5.62
N GLY A 52 7.44 3.01 -4.90
CA GLY A 52 6.12 3.43 -5.35
C GLY A 52 6.00 4.94 -5.49
N ARG A 53 5.24 5.37 -6.50
CA ARG A 53 4.78 6.76 -6.65
C ARG A 53 3.32 6.93 -6.25
N SER A 54 2.56 5.84 -6.25
CA SER A 54 1.14 5.80 -5.91
C SER A 54 0.85 4.48 -5.21
N TRP A 55 0.13 4.56 -4.09
CA TRP A 55 -0.33 3.41 -3.32
C TRP A 55 -1.85 3.40 -3.33
N LYS A 56 -2.42 2.42 -4.02
CA LYS A 56 -3.86 2.17 -4.05
C LYS A 56 -4.19 1.07 -3.06
N VAL A 57 -5.19 1.31 -2.23
CA VAL A 57 -5.64 0.38 -1.20
C VAL A 57 -7.05 -0.10 -1.53
N TYR A 58 -7.23 -1.40 -1.52
CA TYR A 58 -8.51 -2.07 -1.71
C TYR A 58 -8.93 -2.70 -0.38
N ILE A 59 -10.06 -2.22 0.15
CA ILE A 59 -10.61 -2.67 1.41
C ILE A 59 -11.70 -3.69 1.12
N ASN A 60 -11.70 -4.80 1.85
CA ASN A 60 -12.69 -5.86 1.61
C ASN A 60 -14.11 -5.37 1.90
N GLY A 61 -14.97 -5.40 0.89
CA GLY A 61 -16.35 -4.90 0.99
C GLY A 61 -16.54 -3.45 0.55
N ASP A 62 -15.49 -2.78 0.09
CA ASP A 62 -15.59 -1.54 -0.69
C ASP A 62 -15.10 -1.83 -2.13
N ASP A 63 -15.86 -1.39 -3.13
CA ASP A 63 -15.53 -1.56 -4.54
C ASP A 63 -14.56 -0.46 -5.04
N ARG A 64 -14.27 0.53 -4.20
CA ARG A 64 -13.43 1.68 -4.54
C ARG A 64 -11.98 1.46 -4.13
N ALA A 65 -11.08 2.00 -4.96
CA ALA A 65 -9.67 2.12 -4.61
C ALA A 65 -9.46 3.41 -3.81
N HIS A 66 -8.81 3.29 -2.67
CA HIS A 66 -8.43 4.41 -1.81
C HIS A 66 -6.98 4.79 -2.06
N THR A 67 -6.65 6.07 -1.94
CA THR A 67 -5.24 6.49 -1.96
C THR A 67 -4.66 6.34 -0.56
N ALA A 68 -3.40 5.96 -0.48
CA ALA A 68 -2.66 5.96 0.77
C ALA A 68 -1.34 6.70 0.66
N ARG A 69 -0.86 7.18 1.81
CA ARG A 69 0.46 7.77 1.97
C ARG A 69 1.27 7.01 3.01
N VAL A 70 2.57 6.92 2.79
CA VAL A 70 3.49 6.34 3.76
C VAL A 70 3.66 7.31 4.93
N VAL A 71 3.46 6.81 6.15
CA VAL A 71 3.64 7.57 7.41
C VAL A 71 5.04 7.35 7.97
N GLY A 72 5.54 6.12 7.86
CA GLY A 72 6.88 5.76 8.31
C GLY A 72 7.24 4.33 7.93
N VAL A 73 8.54 4.05 7.93
CA VAL A 73 9.09 2.74 7.56
C VAL A 73 10.15 2.30 8.56
N SER A 74 10.30 0.99 8.69
CA SER A 74 11.41 0.31 9.36
C SER A 74 12.01 -0.68 8.39
N GLU A 75 13.12 -0.30 7.75
CA GLU A 75 13.80 -1.13 6.75
C GLU A 75 14.32 -2.44 7.37
N CYS A 76 14.92 -2.37 8.57
CA CYS A 76 15.49 -3.55 9.24
C CYS A 76 14.44 -4.60 9.62
N SER A 77 13.19 -4.20 9.82
CA SER A 77 12.09 -5.09 10.17
C SER A 77 11.17 -5.42 8.99
N ASP A 78 11.44 -4.84 7.82
CA ASP A 78 10.56 -4.88 6.66
C ASP A 78 9.10 -4.50 6.99
N LEU A 79 8.91 -3.40 7.71
CA LEU A 79 7.60 -2.89 8.10
C LEU A 79 7.38 -1.47 7.60
N ALA A 80 6.13 -1.16 7.25
CA ALA A 80 5.69 0.19 6.93
C ALA A 80 4.33 0.47 7.56
N VAL A 81 4.15 1.71 7.99
CA VAL A 81 2.87 2.27 8.39
C VAL A 81 2.40 3.18 7.28
N ILE A 82 1.18 2.95 6.80
CA ILE A 82 0.51 3.79 5.81
C ILE A 82 -0.75 4.41 6.41
N LYS A 83 -1.14 5.57 5.88
CA LYS A 83 -2.41 6.21 6.15
C LYS A 83 -3.26 6.12 4.91
N ILE A 84 -4.41 5.47 5.02
CA ILE A 84 -5.44 5.45 3.98
C ILE A 84 -6.20 6.78 4.11
N ASP A 85 -6.32 7.51 3.00
CA ASP A 85 -7.11 8.73 2.97
C ASP A 85 -8.60 8.35 2.99
N GLY A 86 -9.35 8.98 3.89
CA GLY A 86 -10.82 8.90 3.91
C GLY A 86 -11.40 10.00 3.03
N ASP A 87 -12.53 9.70 2.37
CA ASP A 87 -13.33 10.70 1.67
C ASP A 87 -13.92 11.75 2.63
#